data_AF-A0A7V6E7A4-F1
#
_entry.id   AF-A0A7V6E7A4-F1
#
_cell.length_a   1.000
_cell.length_b   1.000
_cell.length_c   1.000
_cell.angle_alpha   90.00
_cell.angle_beta   90.00
_cell.angle_gamma   90.00
#
_symmetry.space_group_name_H-M   'P 1'
#
loop_
_entity.id
_entity.type
_entity.pdbx_description
1 polymer ?
#
loop_
_entity_poly.entity_id
_entity_poly.type
_entity_poly.pdbx_seq_one_letter_code
_entity_poly.pdbx_strand_id
1 'polypeptide(L)'
;MNEERIEALLERIAVALETLAGLRDDSKRPTKGLTGHSLATELGGPSDSAPPASQSRAPLLQAFLDSKGIQIRQVPAEDSADQVIDSLSLYLGEHYDALSGLLGKIKRAMQNGLPIMESLKNRSQQDINSACQFCTRLHEVAFLEQYQYFRSPTYLIKAKPTTLPRAQRFFSGQWLERFLLQKIKSVRSQLAAQVNGHLDFEYLINPEVILPNGDDFELDILAAIGSSIYWIEAKSGDYQRYVEKYSRFSRVLGLDSAHSMMVLADVSDDRCDALSSLFSMTVCNLRSFEDRLLSVARRDTAHQSAAADGQSPAPED
;
A
#
# COMPACT_ATOMS: atom_id res chain seq x y z
N MET A 1 -5.62 -13.51 -35.25
CA MET A 1 -5.67 -14.76 -34.48
C MET A 1 -7.14 -15.14 -34.40
N ASN A 2 -7.56 -16.24 -35.05
CA ASN A 2 -9.00 -16.53 -35.26
C ASN A 2 -9.71 -16.81 -33.94
N GLU A 3 -10.89 -16.23 -33.80
CA GLU A 3 -11.80 -16.30 -32.64
C GLU A 3 -12.18 -17.75 -32.28
N GLU A 4 -12.46 -18.58 -33.30
CA GLU A 4 -12.68 -20.03 -33.13
C GLU A 4 -11.51 -20.77 -32.48
N ARG A 5 -10.27 -20.30 -32.73
CA ARG A 5 -9.06 -20.90 -32.17
C ARG A 5 -8.85 -20.53 -30.70
N ILE A 6 -9.43 -19.40 -30.27
CA ILE A 6 -9.42 -18.93 -28.89
C ILE A 6 -10.51 -19.68 -28.11
N GLU A 7 -11.72 -19.82 -28.66
CA GLU A 7 -12.81 -20.58 -28.05
C GLU A 7 -12.44 -22.05 -27.83
N ALA A 8 -11.85 -22.71 -28.84
CA ALA A 8 -11.38 -24.09 -28.71
C ALA A 8 -10.24 -24.23 -27.68
N LEU A 9 -9.45 -23.18 -27.44
CA LEU A 9 -8.41 -23.18 -26.40
C LEU A 9 -9.03 -23.04 -25.01
N LEU A 10 -10.04 -22.18 -24.87
CA LEU A 10 -10.75 -21.93 -23.61
C LEU A 10 -11.55 -23.15 -23.17
N GLU A 11 -12.24 -23.85 -24.07
CA GLU A 11 -12.94 -25.10 -23.75
C GLU A 11 -11.97 -26.19 -23.27
N ARG A 12 -10.80 -26.32 -23.92
CA ARG A 12 -9.78 -27.28 -23.49
C ARG A 12 -9.20 -26.97 -22.12
N ILE A 13 -9.05 -25.68 -21.78
CA ILE A 13 -8.60 -25.25 -20.45
C ILE A 13 -9.68 -25.54 -19.39
N ALA A 14 -10.96 -25.29 -19.70
CA ALA A 14 -12.06 -25.57 -18.78
C ALA A 14 -12.14 -27.08 -18.42
N VAL A 15 -12.08 -27.96 -19.42
CA VAL A 15 -12.10 -29.42 -19.21
C VAL A 15 -10.90 -29.91 -18.38
N ALA A 16 -9.71 -29.34 -18.62
CA ALA A 16 -8.51 -29.68 -17.86
C ALA A 16 -8.63 -29.26 -16.37
N LEU A 17 -9.25 -28.11 -16.10
CA LEU A 17 -9.46 -27.62 -14.73
C LEU A 17 -10.49 -28.44 -13.96
N GLU A 18 -11.58 -28.88 -14.61
CA GLU A 18 -12.57 -29.78 -13.99
C GLU A 18 -11.97 -31.15 -13.64
N THR A 19 -11.09 -31.67 -14.50
CA THR A 19 -10.39 -32.94 -14.25
C THR A 19 -9.45 -32.83 -13.03
N LEU A 20 -8.75 -31.71 -12.89
CA LEU A 20 -7.88 -31.43 -11.73
C LEU A 20 -8.68 -31.22 -10.44
N ALA A 21 -9.89 -30.66 -10.52
CA ALA A 21 -10.79 -30.51 -9.39
C ALA A 21 -11.33 -31.87 -8.91
N GLY A 22 -11.70 -32.77 -9.83
CA GLY A 22 -12.17 -34.12 -9.50
C GLY A 22 -11.11 -34.97 -8.79
N LEU A 23 -9.84 -34.84 -9.18
CA LEU A 23 -8.72 -35.54 -8.54
C LEU A 23 -8.44 -35.08 -7.09
N ARG A 24 -8.92 -33.89 -6.71
CA ARG A 24 -8.69 -33.30 -5.39
C ARG A 24 -9.74 -33.74 -4.35
N ASP A 25 -10.91 -34.18 -4.79
CA ASP A 25 -12.02 -34.63 -3.91
C ASP A 25 -11.93 -36.10 -3.48
N ASP A 26 -11.16 -36.94 -4.18
CA ASP A 26 -10.96 -38.36 -3.78
C ASP A 26 -10.03 -38.55 -2.56
N SER A 27 -9.40 -37.48 -2.05
CA SER A 27 -8.52 -37.55 -0.88
C SER A 27 -9.22 -37.37 0.48
N LYS A 28 -10.55 -37.27 0.53
CA LYS A 28 -11.30 -37.17 1.79
C LYS A 28 -12.53 -38.09 1.83
N ARG A 29 -12.33 -39.34 2.25
CA ARG A 29 -13.40 -40.16 2.87
C ARG A 29 -12.96 -40.74 4.22
N PRO A 30 -13.83 -40.76 5.24
CA PRO A 30 -13.51 -41.26 6.57
C PRO A 30 -13.80 -42.76 6.67
N THR A 31 -12.92 -43.53 7.30
CA THR A 31 -13.20 -44.91 7.73
C THR A 31 -13.40 -44.96 9.24
N LYS A 32 -14.53 -45.57 9.64
CA LYS A 32 -14.96 -45.76 11.03
C LYS A 32 -14.72 -47.23 11.43
N GLY A 33 -13.90 -47.43 12.47
CA GLY A 33 -14.05 -48.43 13.55
C GLY A 33 -13.70 -49.90 13.28
N LEU A 34 -12.77 -50.45 14.09
CA LEU A 34 -13.01 -51.56 15.04
C LEU A 34 -11.72 -51.95 15.83
N THR A 35 -11.80 -51.74 17.15
CA THR A 35 -11.24 -52.49 18.32
C THR A 35 -9.94 -53.31 18.24
N GLY A 36 -9.04 -53.08 19.23
CA GLY A 36 -8.31 -54.16 19.92
C GLY A 36 -6.85 -53.90 20.36
N HIS A 37 -6.64 -53.85 21.68
CA HIS A 37 -5.41 -54.13 22.46
C HIS A 37 -4.21 -53.15 22.54
N SER A 38 -4.11 -52.51 23.71
CA SER A 38 -2.96 -52.39 24.64
C SER A 38 -1.54 -52.72 24.15
N LEU A 39 -0.62 -51.75 24.21
CA LEU A 39 0.59 -51.80 25.05
C LEU A 39 1.25 -50.41 25.12
N ALA A 40 1.73 -50.06 26.31
CA ALA A 40 2.50 -48.84 26.57
C ALA A 40 3.92 -48.94 26.01
N THR A 41 4.40 -47.89 25.33
CA THR A 41 5.83 -47.58 25.16
C THR A 41 6.01 -46.08 25.02
N GLU A 42 6.73 -45.48 25.96
CA GLU A 42 7.32 -44.15 25.85
C GLU A 42 8.35 -44.12 24.71
N LEU A 43 8.24 -43.16 23.79
CA LEU A 43 9.36 -42.72 22.96
C LEU A 43 9.21 -41.22 22.68
N GLY A 44 10.20 -40.45 23.14
CA GLY A 44 10.33 -39.03 22.89
C GLY A 44 10.44 -38.72 21.40
N GLY A 45 9.78 -37.64 21.00
CA GLY A 45 9.91 -36.97 19.71
C GLY A 45 10.40 -35.53 19.91
N PRO A 46 11.21 -35.00 18.99
CA PRO A 46 12.13 -33.91 19.24
C PRO A 46 11.46 -32.54 19.30
N SER A 47 12.09 -31.68 20.09
CA SER A 47 12.03 -30.21 20.07
C SER A 47 11.56 -29.66 18.73
N ASP A 48 10.39 -29.03 18.74
CA ASP A 48 9.87 -28.21 17.66
C ASP A 48 10.80 -27.00 17.52
N SER A 49 11.75 -27.11 16.59
CA SER A 49 12.63 -26.02 16.20
C SER A 49 11.77 -24.89 15.64
N ALA A 50 11.76 -23.76 16.35
CA ALA A 50 11.21 -22.51 15.86
C ALA A 50 11.64 -22.25 14.40
N PRO A 51 10.74 -21.77 13.52
CA PRO A 51 11.13 -21.44 12.16
C PRO A 51 12.25 -20.38 12.19
N PRO A 52 13.23 -20.47 11.28
CA PRO A 52 14.38 -19.58 11.28
C PRO A 52 13.92 -18.13 11.10
N ALA A 53 14.52 -17.22 11.88
CA ALA A 53 14.32 -15.78 11.77
C ALA A 53 14.43 -15.34 10.30
N SER A 54 13.35 -14.76 9.79
CA SER A 54 13.30 -14.15 8.47
C SER A 54 14.45 -13.16 8.32
N GLN A 55 15.38 -13.44 7.41
CA GLN A 55 16.41 -12.49 6.99
C GLN A 55 15.72 -11.16 6.62
N SER A 56 16.15 -10.06 7.22
CA SER A 56 15.54 -8.73 7.01
C SER A 56 15.59 -8.38 5.52
N ARG A 57 14.42 -8.11 4.93
CA ARG A 57 14.28 -7.65 3.54
C ARG A 57 14.75 -6.20 3.34
N ALA A 58 15.06 -5.48 4.44
CA ALA A 58 15.47 -4.08 4.44
C ALA A 58 16.52 -3.84 5.55
N PRO A 59 17.78 -4.29 5.36
CA PRO A 59 18.82 -4.20 6.38
C PRO A 59 19.21 -2.76 6.76
N LEU A 60 19.20 -1.79 5.83
CA LEU A 60 19.47 -0.39 6.16
C LEU A 60 18.38 0.18 7.06
N LEU A 61 17.12 -0.12 6.75
CA LEU A 61 15.98 0.32 7.56
C LEU A 61 15.95 -0.34 8.95
N GLN A 62 16.30 -1.63 9.03
CA GLN A 62 16.44 -2.32 10.30
C GLN A 62 17.53 -1.68 11.16
N ALA A 63 18.73 -1.47 10.60
CA ALA A 63 19.83 -0.83 11.31
C ALA A 63 19.49 0.59 11.76
N PHE A 64 18.77 1.35 10.92
CA PHE A 64 18.27 2.67 11.28
C PHE A 64 17.34 2.61 12.49
N LEU A 65 16.31 1.75 12.48
CA LEU A 65 15.37 1.61 13.59
C LEU A 65 16.06 1.13 14.87
N ASP A 66 16.95 0.14 14.77
CA ASP A 66 17.73 -0.36 15.90
C ASP A 66 18.59 0.74 16.53
N SER A 67 19.18 1.63 15.72
CA SER A 67 19.96 2.79 16.21
C SER A 67 19.14 3.78 17.02
N LYS A 68 17.80 3.75 16.87
CA LYS A 68 16.84 4.57 17.62
C LYS A 68 16.22 3.80 18.80
N GLY A 69 16.61 2.54 19.01
CA GLY A 69 16.00 1.66 20.01
C GLY A 69 14.57 1.23 19.64
N ILE A 70 14.21 1.29 18.35
CA ILE A 70 12.91 0.89 17.85
C ILE A 70 13.01 -0.53 17.30
N GLN A 71 12.18 -1.44 17.81
CA GLN A 71 12.20 -2.84 17.41
C GLN A 71 11.07 -3.13 16.42
N ILE A 72 11.36 -3.81 15.32
CA ILE A 72 10.32 -4.30 14.42
C ILE A 72 9.66 -5.53 15.06
N ARG A 73 8.36 -5.44 15.33
CA ARG A 73 7.54 -6.58 15.78
C ARG A 73 7.11 -7.43 14.60
N GLN A 74 6.59 -6.80 13.56
CA GLN A 74 6.03 -7.49 12.41
C GLN A 74 6.14 -6.61 11.16
N VAL A 75 6.45 -7.25 10.03
CA VAL A 75 6.31 -6.65 8.69
C VAL A 75 5.29 -7.48 7.93
N PRO A 76 4.23 -6.86 7.36
CA PRO A 76 3.28 -7.58 6.52
C PRO A 76 3.99 -8.27 5.35
N ALA A 77 3.63 -9.52 5.10
CA ALA A 77 4.15 -10.27 3.97
C ALA A 77 3.54 -9.75 2.65
N GLU A 78 4.35 -9.72 1.59
CA GLU A 78 3.87 -9.43 0.24
C GLU A 78 2.98 -10.57 -0.27
N ASP A 79 1.84 -10.21 -0.86
CA ASP A 79 0.90 -11.12 -1.52
C ASP A 79 0.97 -10.93 -3.04
N SER A 80 0.78 -11.98 -3.83
CA SER A 80 0.67 -11.86 -5.29
C SER A 80 -0.49 -10.93 -5.72
N ALA A 81 -1.53 -10.81 -4.89
CA ALA A 81 -2.62 -9.88 -5.10
C ALA A 81 -2.22 -8.40 -4.92
N ASP A 82 -1.07 -8.10 -4.31
CA ASP A 82 -0.65 -6.72 -4.03
C ASP A 82 -0.43 -5.92 -5.31
N GLN A 83 -0.01 -6.56 -6.42
CA GLN A 83 0.15 -5.87 -7.71
C GLN A 83 -1.18 -5.28 -8.22
N VAL A 84 -2.28 -6.00 -7.98
CA VAL A 84 -3.62 -5.54 -8.36
C VAL A 84 -4.06 -4.38 -7.46
N ILE A 85 -3.77 -4.48 -6.16
CA ILE A 85 -4.05 -3.41 -5.19
C ILE A 85 -3.24 -2.15 -5.49
N ASP A 86 -1.96 -2.30 -5.79
CA ASP A 86 -1.06 -1.22 -6.20
C ASP A 86 -1.60 -0.52 -7.45
N SER A 87 -2.05 -1.28 -8.44
CA SER A 87 -2.58 -0.73 -9.69
C SER A 87 -3.94 -0.02 -9.50
N LEU A 88 -4.79 -0.51 -8.59
CA LEU A 88 -6.04 0.17 -8.22
C LEU A 88 -5.77 1.45 -7.43
N SER A 89 -4.79 1.40 -6.52
CA SER A 89 -4.36 2.52 -5.69
C SER A 89 -3.76 3.64 -6.53
N LEU A 90 -2.89 3.29 -7.48
CA LEU A 90 -2.30 4.23 -8.43
C LEU A 90 -3.38 4.98 -9.20
N TYR A 91 -4.31 4.23 -9.78
CA TYR A 91 -5.42 4.79 -10.56
C TYR A 91 -6.35 5.68 -9.71
N LEU A 92 -6.66 5.26 -8.49
CA LEU A 92 -7.48 6.04 -7.58
C LEU A 92 -6.80 7.37 -7.23
N GLY A 93 -5.51 7.36 -6.90
CA GLY A 93 -4.79 8.57 -6.52
C GLY A 93 -4.58 9.54 -7.69
N GLU A 94 -4.31 9.03 -8.91
CA GLU A 94 -4.15 9.87 -10.11
C GLU A 94 -5.46 10.51 -10.60
N HIS A 95 -6.60 9.94 -10.20
CA HIS A 95 -7.94 10.44 -10.53
C HIS A 95 -8.74 10.84 -9.29
N TYR A 96 -8.06 11.19 -8.19
CA TYR A 96 -8.70 11.36 -6.89
C TYR A 96 -9.79 12.44 -6.89
N ASP A 97 -9.55 13.58 -7.56
CA ASP A 97 -10.54 14.67 -7.67
C ASP A 97 -11.87 14.19 -8.30
N ALA A 98 -11.80 13.29 -9.28
CA ALA A 98 -12.98 12.70 -9.92
C ALA A 98 -13.62 11.59 -9.08
N LEU A 99 -12.83 10.84 -8.32
CA LEU A 99 -13.24 9.58 -7.68
C LEU A 99 -13.57 9.70 -6.20
N SER A 100 -13.11 10.75 -5.49
CA SER A 100 -13.26 10.90 -4.04
C SER A 100 -14.72 10.80 -3.56
N GLY A 101 -15.66 11.41 -4.29
CA GLY A 101 -17.10 11.32 -3.99
C GLY A 101 -17.66 9.90 -4.11
N LEU A 102 -17.26 9.16 -5.14
CA LEU A 102 -17.63 7.76 -5.35
C LEU A 102 -17.00 6.87 -4.27
N LEU A 103 -15.71 7.07 -3.98
CA LEU A 103 -14.97 6.40 -2.91
C LEU A 103 -15.67 6.56 -1.56
N GLY A 104 -16.08 7.78 -1.21
CA GLY A 104 -16.81 8.05 0.03
C GLY A 104 -18.16 7.33 0.13
N LYS A 105 -18.88 7.18 -0.99
CA LYS A 105 -20.12 6.38 -1.02
C LYS A 105 -19.84 4.89 -0.86
N ILE A 106 -18.84 4.35 -1.57
CA ILE A 106 -18.42 2.96 -1.44
C ILE A 106 -18.04 2.68 0.03
N LYS A 107 -17.15 3.49 0.61
CA LYS A 107 -16.68 3.40 2.01
C LYS A 107 -17.81 3.33 3.03
N ARG A 108 -18.85 4.17 2.89
CA ARG A 108 -20.02 4.10 3.78
C ARG A 108 -20.84 2.83 3.56
N ALA A 109 -21.04 2.47 2.30
CA ALA A 109 -21.93 1.37 1.95
C ALA A 109 -21.37 -0.02 2.32
N MET A 110 -20.05 -0.23 2.26
CA MET A 110 -19.44 -1.51 2.64
C MET A 110 -19.58 -1.86 4.12
N GLN A 111 -19.86 -0.88 4.99
CA GLN A 111 -20.08 -1.15 6.42
C GLN A 111 -21.23 -2.13 6.62
N ASN A 112 -22.23 -2.08 5.74
CA ASN A 112 -23.46 -2.88 5.82
C ASN A 112 -23.74 -3.65 4.51
N GLY A 113 -22.81 -3.66 3.54
CA GLY A 113 -23.00 -4.29 2.23
C GLY A 113 -24.15 -3.71 1.39
N LEU A 114 -24.48 -2.43 1.58
CA LEU A 114 -25.61 -1.78 0.92
C LEU A 114 -25.27 -1.36 -0.52
N PRO A 115 -26.24 -1.34 -1.45
CA PRO A 115 -25.99 -0.78 -2.78
C PRO A 115 -25.80 0.74 -2.73
N ILE A 116 -25.06 1.25 -3.72
CA ILE A 116 -24.84 2.68 -3.95
C ILE A 116 -25.40 3.12 -5.29
N MET A 117 -25.75 4.40 -5.34
CA MET A 117 -26.07 5.12 -6.57
C MET A 117 -25.21 6.39 -6.66
N GLU A 118 -24.49 6.53 -7.76
CA GLU A 118 -23.65 7.70 -8.06
C GLU A 118 -24.07 8.32 -9.39
N SER A 119 -24.59 9.55 -9.34
CA SER A 119 -24.91 10.29 -10.55
C SER A 119 -23.63 10.92 -11.10
N LEU A 120 -23.37 10.68 -12.38
CA LEU A 120 -22.30 11.31 -13.13
C LEU A 120 -22.82 12.41 -14.06
N LYS A 121 -24.07 12.84 -13.87
CA LYS A 121 -24.68 13.92 -14.64
C LYS A 121 -23.87 15.21 -14.44
N ASN A 122 -23.62 15.94 -15.54
CA ASN A 122 -22.83 17.18 -15.58
C ASN A 122 -21.33 17.02 -15.25
N ARG A 123 -20.81 15.79 -15.07
CA ARG A 123 -19.37 15.55 -15.00
C ARG A 123 -18.75 15.60 -16.38
N SER A 124 -17.43 15.86 -16.46
CA SER A 124 -16.71 15.81 -17.72
C SER A 124 -16.69 14.37 -18.28
N GLN A 125 -16.48 14.22 -19.59
CA GLN A 125 -16.36 12.90 -20.20
C GLN A 125 -15.15 12.13 -19.63
N GLN A 126 -14.08 12.84 -19.27
CA GLN A 126 -12.91 12.27 -18.61
C GLN A 126 -13.28 11.69 -17.24
N ASP A 127 -13.98 12.43 -16.39
CA ASP A 127 -14.39 11.95 -15.06
C ASP A 127 -15.37 10.78 -15.14
N ILE A 128 -16.28 10.80 -16.12
CA ILE A 128 -17.19 9.69 -16.38
C ILE A 128 -16.40 8.43 -16.74
N ASN A 129 -15.42 8.56 -17.63
CA ASN A 129 -14.57 7.44 -18.02
C ASN A 129 -13.76 6.93 -16.83
N SER A 130 -13.19 7.84 -16.02
CA SER A 130 -12.43 7.48 -14.83
C SER A 130 -13.27 6.71 -13.81
N ALA A 131 -14.48 7.19 -13.51
CA ALA A 131 -15.40 6.50 -12.62
C ALA A 131 -15.81 5.12 -13.15
N CYS A 132 -16.15 5.03 -14.44
CA CYS A 132 -16.54 3.77 -15.06
C CYS A 132 -15.40 2.74 -15.04
N GLN A 133 -14.19 3.14 -15.43
CA GLN A 133 -13.03 2.26 -15.46
C GLN A 133 -12.66 1.81 -14.05
N PHE A 134 -12.70 2.70 -13.06
CA PHE A 134 -12.46 2.33 -11.67
C PHE A 134 -13.47 1.27 -11.19
N CYS A 135 -14.77 1.50 -11.39
CA CYS A 135 -15.79 0.52 -11.01
C CYS A 135 -15.67 -0.82 -11.75
N THR A 136 -15.33 -0.81 -13.04
CA THR A 136 -15.06 -2.05 -13.79
C THR A 136 -13.94 -2.86 -13.12
N ARG A 137 -12.80 -2.21 -12.83
CA ARG A 137 -11.66 -2.87 -12.21
C ARG A 137 -11.97 -3.37 -10.79
N LEU A 138 -12.72 -2.60 -10.01
CA LEU A 138 -13.18 -3.03 -8.69
C LEU A 138 -14.11 -4.25 -8.77
N HIS A 139 -14.95 -4.34 -9.80
CA HIS A 139 -15.81 -5.50 -10.02
C HIS A 139 -15.02 -6.74 -10.46
N GLU A 140 -14.02 -6.59 -11.32
CA GLU A 140 -13.12 -7.67 -11.77
C GLU A 140 -12.38 -8.33 -10.60
N VAL A 141 -12.10 -7.58 -9.53
CA VAL A 141 -11.39 -8.07 -8.33
C VAL A 141 -12.35 -8.41 -7.18
N ALA A 142 -13.65 -8.48 -7.45
CA ALA A 142 -14.71 -8.75 -6.47
C ALA A 142 -14.80 -7.75 -5.30
N PHE A 143 -14.27 -6.52 -5.45
CA PHE A 143 -14.49 -5.43 -4.49
C PHE A 143 -15.89 -4.82 -4.65
N LEU A 144 -16.45 -4.91 -5.85
CA LEU A 144 -17.88 -4.72 -6.11
C LEU A 144 -18.49 -6.07 -6.48
N GLU A 145 -19.53 -6.48 -5.76
CA GLU A 145 -20.35 -7.66 -6.08
C GLU A 145 -21.26 -7.41 -7.29
N GLN A 146 -21.63 -6.14 -7.48
CA GLN A 146 -22.48 -5.70 -8.58
C GLN A 146 -21.97 -4.37 -9.10
N TYR A 147 -21.99 -4.20 -10.42
CA TYR A 147 -21.70 -2.94 -11.07
C TYR A 147 -22.47 -2.81 -12.38
N GLN A 148 -23.16 -1.68 -12.54
CA GLN A 148 -23.84 -1.32 -13.78
C GLN A 148 -23.77 0.20 -13.99
N TYR A 149 -23.39 0.60 -15.20
CA TYR A 149 -23.44 2.00 -15.63
C TYR A 149 -24.60 2.21 -16.62
N PHE A 150 -25.50 3.13 -16.28
CA PHE A 150 -26.58 3.60 -17.14
C PHE A 150 -26.10 4.84 -17.88
N ARG A 151 -25.96 4.73 -19.20
CA ARG A 151 -25.54 5.83 -20.09
C ARG A 151 -26.61 6.92 -20.20
N SER A 152 -26.43 7.84 -21.16
CA SER A 152 -27.42 8.85 -21.51
C SER A 152 -28.84 8.24 -21.65
N PRO A 153 -29.87 8.93 -21.14
CA PRO A 153 -29.85 10.26 -20.50
C PRO A 153 -29.56 10.22 -18.98
N THR A 154 -29.37 9.05 -18.39
CA THR A 154 -29.37 8.86 -16.93
C THR A 154 -28.02 9.14 -16.28
N TYR A 155 -26.91 8.74 -16.92
CA TYR A 155 -25.53 8.91 -16.41
C TYR A 155 -25.41 8.48 -14.94
N LEU A 156 -25.70 7.21 -14.64
CA LEU A 156 -25.80 6.71 -13.26
C LEU A 156 -25.01 5.42 -13.09
N ILE A 157 -24.14 5.38 -12.09
CA ILE A 157 -23.55 4.13 -11.59
C ILE A 157 -24.48 3.57 -10.52
N LYS A 158 -24.84 2.28 -10.67
CA LYS A 158 -25.35 1.43 -9.59
C LYS A 158 -24.30 0.39 -9.27
N ALA A 159 -23.93 0.26 -8.02
CA ALA A 159 -22.97 -0.74 -7.59
C ALA A 159 -23.29 -1.27 -6.20
N LYS A 160 -22.78 -2.44 -5.86
CA LYS A 160 -22.85 -3.00 -4.50
C LYS A 160 -21.45 -3.42 -4.07
N PRO A 161 -20.86 -2.80 -3.04
CA PRO A 161 -19.57 -3.22 -2.52
C PRO A 161 -19.70 -4.53 -1.76
N THR A 162 -18.62 -5.31 -1.77
CA THR A 162 -18.48 -6.47 -0.89
C THR A 162 -18.17 -6.05 0.55
N THR A 163 -18.29 -6.99 1.50
CA THR A 163 -17.86 -6.84 2.90
C THR A 163 -16.56 -7.60 3.20
N LEU A 164 -15.83 -8.05 2.19
CA LEU A 164 -14.53 -8.71 2.38
C LEU A 164 -13.54 -7.80 3.14
N PRO A 165 -12.82 -8.32 4.16
CA PRO A 165 -11.87 -7.52 4.93
C PRO A 165 -10.81 -6.80 4.09
N ARG A 166 -10.35 -7.42 2.99
CA ARG A 166 -9.38 -6.81 2.07
C ARG A 166 -9.95 -5.58 1.35
N ALA A 167 -11.19 -5.65 0.89
CA ALA A 167 -11.86 -4.50 0.29
C ALA A 167 -12.08 -3.39 1.34
N GLN A 168 -12.48 -3.76 2.56
CA GLN A 168 -12.64 -2.82 3.66
C GLN A 168 -11.34 -2.07 3.97
N ARG A 169 -10.22 -2.79 4.11
CA ARG A 169 -8.89 -2.18 4.31
C ARG A 169 -8.53 -1.23 3.19
N PHE A 170 -8.65 -1.69 1.94
CA PHE A 170 -8.39 -0.87 0.75
C PHE A 170 -9.12 0.47 0.81
N PHE A 171 -10.44 0.45 0.91
CA PHE A 171 -11.24 1.68 0.89
C PHE A 171 -11.18 2.49 2.20
N SER A 172 -10.79 1.86 3.31
CA SER A 172 -10.67 2.57 4.60
C SER A 172 -9.44 3.46 4.69
N GLY A 173 -8.38 3.18 3.91
CA GLY A 173 -7.21 4.05 3.82
C GLY A 173 -5.99 3.44 3.14
N GLN A 174 -5.87 2.11 3.10
CA GLN A 174 -4.70 1.41 2.56
C GLN A 174 -4.37 1.78 1.11
N TRP A 175 -5.38 2.16 0.32
CA TRP A 175 -5.16 2.66 -1.04
C TRP A 175 -4.17 3.84 -1.09
N LEU A 176 -4.17 4.71 -0.08
CA LEU A 176 -3.31 5.89 -0.07
C LEU A 176 -1.86 5.51 0.20
N GLU A 177 -1.61 4.63 1.18
CA GLU A 177 -0.27 4.09 1.46
C GLU A 177 0.32 3.41 0.21
N ARG A 178 -0.49 2.56 -0.43
CA ARG A 178 -0.09 1.85 -1.65
C ARG A 178 0.14 2.81 -2.83
N PHE A 179 -0.68 3.85 -2.98
CA PHE A 179 -0.46 4.92 -3.97
C PHE A 179 0.87 5.65 -3.73
N LEU A 180 1.14 6.07 -2.50
CA LEU A 180 2.35 6.80 -2.14
C LEU A 180 3.61 5.95 -2.34
N LEU A 181 3.55 4.65 -2.05
CA LEU A 181 4.65 3.73 -2.35
C LEU A 181 4.97 3.68 -3.86
N GLN A 182 3.96 3.70 -4.74
CA GLN A 182 4.21 3.78 -6.19
C GLN A 182 4.86 5.10 -6.58
N LYS A 183 4.47 6.22 -5.96
CA LYS A 183 5.08 7.54 -6.19
C LYS A 183 6.51 7.60 -5.67
N ILE A 184 6.83 6.99 -4.52
CA ILE A 184 8.21 6.83 -4.03
C ILE A 184 9.05 6.01 -5.03
N LYS A 185 8.51 4.90 -5.54
CA LYS A 185 9.18 4.08 -6.57
C LYS A 185 9.42 4.87 -7.87
N SER A 186 8.48 5.73 -8.27
CA SER A 186 8.65 6.67 -9.40
C SER A 186 9.82 7.62 -9.16
N VAL A 187 9.84 8.31 -8.00
CA VAL A 187 10.92 9.23 -7.62
C VAL A 187 12.28 8.54 -7.67
N ARG A 188 12.40 7.37 -7.03
CA ARG A 188 13.64 6.59 -7.06
C ARG A 188 14.07 6.25 -8.48
N SER A 189 13.13 5.88 -9.36
CA SER A 189 13.44 5.55 -10.76
C SER A 189 13.92 6.76 -11.55
N GLN A 190 13.34 7.94 -11.32
CA GLN A 190 13.78 9.20 -11.92
C GLN A 190 15.21 9.57 -11.48
N LEU A 191 15.53 9.40 -10.19
CA LEU A 191 16.86 9.66 -9.64
C LEU A 191 17.91 8.66 -10.16
N ALA A 192 17.56 7.37 -10.20
CA ALA A 192 18.45 6.33 -10.72
C ALA A 192 18.88 6.57 -12.18
N ALA A 193 18.05 7.27 -12.98
CA ALA A 193 18.40 7.65 -14.34
C ALA A 193 19.38 8.83 -14.45
N GLN A 194 19.58 9.57 -13.35
CA GLN A 194 20.43 10.77 -13.29
C GLN A 194 21.80 10.53 -12.65
N VAL A 195 21.96 9.42 -11.92
CA VAL A 195 23.21 9.09 -11.23
C VAL A 195 24.03 8.06 -12.00
N ASN A 196 25.35 8.24 -11.98
CA ASN A 196 26.29 7.24 -12.48
C ASN A 196 26.52 6.19 -11.39
N GLY A 197 25.71 5.14 -11.37
CA GLY A 197 25.89 4.04 -10.42
C GLY A 197 24.58 3.40 -9.97
N HIS A 198 24.68 2.52 -8.99
CA HIS A 198 23.52 1.89 -8.39
C HIS A 198 22.97 2.78 -7.26
N LEU A 199 21.71 3.18 -7.39
CA LEU A 199 20.98 3.85 -6.32
C LEU A 199 20.17 2.81 -5.56
N ASP A 200 20.67 2.46 -4.37
CA ASP A 200 20.02 1.52 -3.44
C ASP A 200 18.62 2.01 -3.06
N PHE A 201 17.71 1.06 -2.89
CA PHE A 201 16.34 1.33 -2.51
C PHE A 201 15.80 0.23 -1.59
N GLU A 202 15.37 0.61 -0.40
CA GLU A 202 14.67 -0.26 0.54
C GLU A 202 13.36 0.40 0.98
N TYR A 203 12.36 -0.40 1.33
CA TYR A 203 11.16 0.12 1.98
C TYR A 203 10.57 -0.90 2.95
N LEU A 204 9.85 -0.37 3.94
CA LEU A 204 8.89 -1.07 4.77
C LEU A 204 7.55 -0.36 4.61
N ILE A 205 6.47 -1.13 4.45
CA ILE A 205 5.10 -0.62 4.39
C ILE A 205 4.28 -1.31 5.48
N ASN A 206 3.58 -0.51 6.29
CA ASN A 206 2.83 -0.95 7.47
C ASN A 206 3.64 -1.81 8.48
N PRO A 207 4.94 -1.58 8.78
CA PRO A 207 5.59 -2.33 9.84
C PRO A 207 5.01 -1.93 11.21
N GLU A 208 4.73 -2.93 12.02
CA GLU A 208 4.45 -2.76 13.45
C GLU A 208 5.77 -2.73 14.21
N VAL A 209 5.96 -1.69 15.02
CA VAL A 209 7.18 -1.45 15.79
C VAL A 209 6.88 -1.23 17.27
N ILE A 210 7.86 -1.54 18.10
CA ILE A 210 7.88 -1.25 19.54
C ILE A 210 8.85 -0.12 19.78
N LEU A 211 8.38 0.94 20.41
CA LEU A 211 9.15 2.14 20.71
C LEU A 211 10.06 1.93 21.94
N PRO A 212 11.08 2.80 22.16
CA PRO A 212 11.97 2.67 23.32
C PRO A 212 11.25 2.71 24.68
N ASN A 213 10.07 3.33 24.74
CA ASN A 213 9.23 3.38 25.94
C ASN A 213 8.29 2.16 26.10
N GLY A 214 8.33 1.20 25.16
CA GLY A 214 7.50 0.01 25.15
C GLY A 214 6.15 0.15 24.44
N ASP A 215 5.81 1.34 23.94
CA ASP A 215 4.54 1.56 23.22
C ASP A 215 4.57 0.92 21.82
N ASP A 216 3.38 0.51 21.36
CA ASP A 216 3.17 0.01 20.00
C ASP A 216 2.92 1.16 19.03
N PHE A 217 3.53 1.07 17.85
CA PHE A 217 3.32 2.02 16.77
C PHE A 217 3.33 1.31 15.41
N GLU A 218 2.47 1.73 14.49
CA GLU A 218 2.49 1.28 13.10
C GLU A 218 2.98 2.43 12.23
N LEU A 219 4.02 2.20 11.42
CA LEU A 219 4.48 3.16 10.41
C LEU A 219 3.72 2.91 9.11
N ASP A 220 3.24 3.95 8.44
CA ASP A 220 2.64 3.76 7.12
C ASP A 220 3.72 3.36 6.09
N ILE A 221 4.74 4.19 5.86
CA ILE A 221 5.87 3.86 4.97
C ILE A 221 7.18 4.40 5.53
N LEU A 222 8.21 3.55 5.56
CA LEU A 222 9.60 3.93 5.77
C LEU A 222 10.40 3.53 4.54
N ALA A 223 11.11 4.45 3.92
CA ALA A 223 11.87 4.19 2.69
C ALA A 223 13.32 4.69 2.81
N ALA A 224 14.26 3.96 2.22
CA ALA A 224 15.63 4.40 2.01
C ALA A 224 15.86 4.63 0.52
N ILE A 225 16.38 5.80 0.14
CA ILE A 225 16.88 6.08 -1.22
C ILE A 225 18.34 6.49 -1.08
N GLY A 226 19.25 5.62 -1.55
CA GLY A 226 20.66 5.71 -1.15
C GLY A 226 20.79 5.51 0.37
N SER A 227 21.53 6.40 1.03
CA SER A 227 21.67 6.38 2.50
C SER A 227 20.66 7.26 3.25
N SER A 228 19.79 7.99 2.54
CA SER A 228 18.76 8.85 3.16
C SER A 228 17.51 8.07 3.49
N ILE A 229 16.97 8.30 4.69
CA ILE A 229 15.75 7.66 5.21
C ILE A 229 14.60 8.65 5.20
N TYR A 230 13.45 8.21 4.70
CA TYR A 230 12.21 8.99 4.62
C TYR A 230 11.09 8.25 5.34
N TRP A 231 10.40 8.95 6.23
CA TRP A 231 9.15 8.48 6.83
C TRP A 231 7.97 9.21 6.20
N ILE A 232 6.99 8.45 5.71
CA ILE A 232 5.78 8.97 5.09
C ILE A 232 4.57 8.42 5.83
N GLU A 233 3.75 9.32 6.37
CA GLU A 233 2.47 9.04 7.00
C GLU A 233 1.31 9.42 6.06
N ALA A 234 0.41 8.49 5.79
CA ALA A 234 -0.72 8.61 4.87
C ALA A 234 -2.04 8.83 5.63
N LYS A 235 -2.81 9.86 5.28
CA LYS A 235 -4.15 10.09 5.85
C LYS A 235 -5.18 10.46 4.80
N SER A 236 -6.18 9.58 4.65
CA SER A 236 -7.35 9.74 3.76
C SER A 236 -8.63 10.11 4.51
N GLY A 237 -8.51 10.66 5.72
CA GLY A 237 -9.64 11.00 6.60
C GLY A 237 -9.29 12.09 7.60
N ASP A 238 -10.00 12.14 8.74
CA ASP A 238 -9.76 13.16 9.77
C ASP A 238 -8.36 13.05 10.37
N TYR A 239 -7.55 14.08 10.11
CA TYR A 239 -6.14 14.15 10.54
C TYR A 239 -5.94 15.01 11.80
N GLN A 240 -6.93 15.83 12.21
CA GLN A 240 -6.74 16.86 13.23
C GLN A 240 -6.34 16.28 14.58
N ARG A 241 -6.85 15.10 14.90
CA ARG A 241 -6.59 14.41 16.16
C ARG A 241 -5.20 13.76 16.24
N TYR A 242 -4.51 13.63 15.12
CA TYR A 242 -3.32 12.78 15.02
C TYR A 242 -2.06 13.53 14.61
N VAL A 243 -2.17 14.73 14.03
CA VAL A 243 -1.00 15.48 13.55
C VAL A 243 0.05 15.76 14.64
N GLU A 244 -0.39 16.04 15.88
CA GLU A 244 0.54 16.25 17.00
C GLU A 244 1.25 14.95 17.40
N LYS A 245 0.53 13.81 17.40
CA LYS A 245 1.11 12.47 17.66
C LYS A 245 2.24 12.20 16.67
N TYR A 246 2.00 12.43 15.38
CA TYR A 246 2.99 12.20 14.32
C TYR A 246 4.18 13.15 14.41
N SER A 247 3.94 14.42 14.71
CA SER A 247 5.04 15.39 14.90
C SER A 247 5.92 15.07 16.11
N ARG A 248 5.39 14.42 17.15
CA ARG A 248 6.22 13.92 18.26
C ARG A 248 7.02 12.70 17.83
N PHE A 249 6.41 11.84 17.02
CA PHE A 249 7.04 10.62 16.55
C PHE A 249 8.19 10.88 15.55
N SER A 250 8.13 11.90 14.68
CA SER A 250 9.27 12.28 13.82
C SER A 250 10.54 12.57 14.64
N ARG A 251 10.38 13.15 15.83
CA ARG A 251 11.49 13.41 16.76
C ARG A 251 12.07 12.14 17.36
N VAL A 252 11.25 11.10 17.58
CA VAL A 252 11.72 9.78 18.05
C VAL A 252 12.56 9.11 16.98
N LEU A 253 12.16 9.20 15.70
CA LEU A 253 12.99 8.73 14.59
C LEU A 253 14.27 9.56 14.40
N GLY A 254 14.31 10.79 14.94
CA GLY A 254 15.42 11.72 14.76
C GLY A 254 15.58 12.17 13.31
N LEU A 255 14.47 12.22 12.57
CA LEU A 255 14.40 12.75 11.21
C LEU A 255 14.04 14.23 11.26
N ASP A 256 14.58 15.01 10.32
CA ASP A 256 14.17 16.40 10.15
C ASP A 256 12.79 16.51 9.45
N SER A 257 12.31 17.74 9.30
CA SER A 257 11.00 18.01 8.68
C SER A 257 10.95 17.65 7.19
N ALA A 258 12.07 17.65 6.48
CA ALA A 258 12.13 17.29 5.06
C ALA A 258 12.06 15.77 4.86
N HIS A 259 12.57 15.00 5.82
CA HIS A 259 12.57 13.53 5.82
C HIS A 259 11.37 12.90 6.53
N SER A 260 10.51 13.71 7.15
CA SER A 260 9.25 13.29 7.76
C SER A 260 8.07 13.96 7.05
N MET A 261 7.31 13.20 6.28
CA MET A 261 6.20 13.71 5.47
C MET A 261 4.85 13.16 5.93
N MET A 262 3.83 14.01 6.03
CA MET A 262 2.44 13.62 6.21
C MET A 262 1.65 14.01 4.96
N VAL A 263 0.99 13.02 4.33
CA VAL A 263 0.22 13.22 3.11
C VAL A 263 -1.27 13.13 3.40
N LEU A 264 -1.98 14.22 3.11
CA LEU A 264 -3.41 14.38 3.38
C LEU A 264 -4.19 14.36 2.06
N ALA A 265 -5.20 13.48 1.95
CA ALA A 265 -5.95 13.34 0.70
C ALA A 265 -6.90 14.52 0.42
N ASP A 266 -7.55 15.05 1.45
CA ASP A 266 -8.64 16.02 1.34
C ASP A 266 -8.26 17.43 1.85
N VAL A 267 -7.02 17.85 1.61
CA VAL A 267 -6.49 19.13 2.12
C VAL A 267 -5.82 19.96 1.02
N SER A 268 -6.15 21.25 0.97
CA SER A 268 -5.57 22.20 0.01
C SER A 268 -4.10 22.48 0.30
N ASP A 269 -3.36 22.90 -0.74
CA ASP A 269 -1.93 23.21 -0.64
C ASP A 269 -1.65 24.31 0.41
N ASP A 270 -2.40 25.41 0.41
CA ASP A 270 -2.27 26.49 1.41
C ASP A 270 -2.39 25.97 2.86
N ARG A 271 -3.30 25.01 3.09
CA ARG A 271 -3.52 24.43 4.41
C ARG A 271 -2.42 23.44 4.77
N CYS A 272 -1.90 22.71 3.79
CA CYS A 272 -0.70 21.87 3.98
C CYS A 272 0.52 22.71 4.36
N ASP A 273 0.74 23.87 3.74
CA ASP A 273 1.86 24.77 4.08
C ASP A 273 1.71 25.37 5.49
N ALA A 274 0.49 25.77 5.86
CA ALA A 274 0.20 26.22 7.21
C ALA A 274 0.46 25.13 8.26
N LEU A 275 0.07 23.88 8.00
CA LEU A 275 0.35 22.75 8.89
C LEU A 275 1.84 22.44 8.97
N SER A 276 2.56 22.49 7.83
CA SER A 276 4.01 22.29 7.80
C SER A 276 4.76 23.31 8.66
N SER A 277 4.23 24.53 8.77
CA SER A 277 4.82 25.58 9.61
C SER A 277 4.55 25.37 11.10
N LEU A 278 3.50 24.63 11.46
CA LEU A 278 3.10 24.38 12.85
C LEU A 278 3.72 23.11 13.44
N PHE A 279 4.08 22.15 12.60
CA PHE A 279 4.54 20.82 13.01
C PHE A 279 5.95 20.55 12.50
N SER A 280 6.70 19.69 13.19
CA SER A 280 8.07 19.32 12.81
C SER A 280 8.09 18.27 11.69
N MET A 281 7.29 18.49 10.64
CA MET A 281 7.05 17.58 9.52
C MET A 281 6.61 18.36 8.28
N THR A 282 6.97 17.90 7.09
CA THR A 282 6.39 18.39 5.84
C THR A 282 4.98 17.82 5.70
N VAL A 283 3.99 18.69 5.50
CA VAL A 283 2.61 18.29 5.20
C VAL A 283 2.32 18.62 3.75
N CYS A 284 1.76 17.67 3.01
CA CYS A 284 1.43 17.83 1.59
C CYS A 284 0.19 17.01 1.21
N ASN A 285 -0.25 17.10 -0.04
CA ASN A 285 -1.34 16.31 -0.59
C ASN A 285 -0.87 15.46 -1.77
N LEU A 286 -1.79 14.72 -2.40
CA LEU A 286 -1.47 13.81 -3.50
C LEU A 286 -0.80 14.53 -4.69
N ARG A 287 -1.14 15.79 -4.94
CA ARG A 287 -0.63 16.56 -6.07
C ARG A 287 0.80 17.03 -5.84
N SER A 288 1.12 17.46 -4.63
CA SER A 288 2.43 18.03 -4.30
C SER A 288 3.42 17.03 -3.70
N PHE A 289 2.99 15.82 -3.34
CA PHE A 289 3.85 14.81 -2.71
C PHE A 289 5.06 14.40 -3.56
N GLU A 290 4.85 14.02 -4.83
CA GLU A 290 5.91 13.51 -5.70
C GLU A 290 7.01 14.55 -5.91
N ASP A 291 6.62 15.80 -6.20
CA ASP A 291 7.56 16.92 -6.40
C ASP A 291 8.35 17.25 -5.13
N ARG A 292 7.69 17.25 -3.96
CA ARG A 292 8.35 17.52 -2.68
C ARG A 292 9.37 16.43 -2.34
N LEU A 293 8.99 15.16 -2.48
CA LEU A 293 9.91 14.04 -2.24
C LEU A 293 11.09 14.06 -3.21
N LEU A 294 10.82 14.29 -4.50
CA LEU A 294 11.86 14.38 -5.53
C LEU A 294 12.84 15.52 -5.26
N SER A 295 12.35 16.67 -4.80
CA SER A 295 13.19 17.82 -4.44
C SER A 295 14.16 17.50 -3.31
N VAL A 296 13.68 16.89 -2.22
CA VAL A 296 14.52 16.49 -1.07
C VAL A 296 15.50 15.40 -1.50
N ALA A 297 15.01 14.34 -2.14
CA ALA A 297 15.83 13.20 -2.50
C ALA A 297 16.91 13.52 -3.55
N ARG A 298 16.66 14.46 -4.48
CA ARG A 298 17.72 14.98 -5.37
C ARG A 298 18.84 15.65 -4.59
N ARG A 299 18.50 16.51 -3.63
CA ARG A 299 19.47 17.24 -2.82
C ARG A 299 20.36 16.27 -2.06
N ASP A 300 19.75 15.28 -1.43
CA ASP A 300 20.47 14.31 -0.62
C ASP A 300 21.37 13.42 -1.48
N THR A 301 20.87 12.96 -2.63
CA THR A 301 21.66 12.17 -3.58
C THR A 301 22.88 12.97 -4.07
N ALA A 302 22.71 14.26 -4.37
CA ALA A 302 23.82 15.13 -4.77
C ALA A 302 24.87 15.30 -3.65
N HIS A 303 24.44 15.46 -2.40
CA HIS A 303 25.35 15.51 -1.26
C HIS A 303 26.10 14.19 -1.04
N GLN A 304 25.42 13.06 -1.23
CA GLN A 304 26.03 11.72 -1.12
C GLN A 304 27.08 11.50 -2.21
N SER A 305 26.81 11.90 -3.46
CA SER A 305 27.80 11.83 -4.55
C SER A 305 29.01 12.72 -4.29
N ALA A 306 28.82 13.96 -3.85
CA ALA A 306 29.92 14.87 -3.53
C ALA A 306 30.80 14.34 -2.38
N ALA A 307 30.19 13.72 -1.37
CA ALA A 307 30.91 13.08 -0.27
C ALA A 307 31.71 11.85 -0.72
N ALA A 308 31.16 11.04 -1.64
CA ALA A 308 31.85 9.89 -2.23
C ALA A 308 33.04 10.30 -3.12
N ASP A 309 32.93 11.43 -3.82
CA ASP A 309 33.98 11.98 -4.67
C ASP A 309 35.04 12.81 -3.91
N GLY A 310 34.94 12.89 -2.57
CA GLY A 310 35.92 13.56 -1.72
C GLY A 310 35.94 15.10 -1.80
N GLN A 311 34.88 15.71 -2.34
CA GLN A 311 34.75 17.17 -2.40
C GLN A 311 34.01 17.67 -1.15
N SER A 312 34.76 18.11 -0.14
CA SER A 312 34.18 18.88 0.97
C SER A 312 33.66 20.22 0.45
N PRO A 313 32.45 20.67 0.84
CA PRO A 313 32.01 22.02 0.52
C PRO A 313 32.95 23.02 1.21
N ALA A 314 33.42 24.00 0.43
CA ALA A 314 34.19 25.12 0.98
C ALA A 314 33.35 25.83 2.05
N PRO A 315 33.95 26.25 3.19
CA PRO A 315 33.23 27.04 4.17
C PRO A 315 32.82 28.36 3.52
N GLU A 316 31.54 28.69 3.61
CA GLU A 316 31.07 30.05 3.33
C GLU A 316 31.57 30.96 4.46
N ASP A 317 32.41 31.93 4.08
CA ASP A 317 32.83 33.07 4.91
C ASP A 317 31.72 34.14 5.00
#